data_AF-A0A1T1BHX0-F1
#
_entry.id   AF-A0A1T1BHX0-F1
#
_cell.length_a   1.000
_cell.length_b   1.000
_cell.length_c   1.000
_cell.angle_alpha   90.00
_cell.angle_beta   90.00
_cell.angle_gamma   90.00
#
_symmetry.space_group_name_H-M   'P 1'
#
loop_
_entity.id
_entity.type
_entity.pdbx_description
1 polymer ?
#
loop_
_entity_poly.entity_id
_entity_poly.type
_entity_poly.pdbx_seq_one_letter_code
_entity_poly.pdbx_strand_id
1 'polypeptide(L)'
;MIGRTRFVVLIAVIAVLLVSFSLFLQGTLLALYTIWDSWRDTLTQGIANQDGDIAVEFLEIVSTMLKAVVFYLIGVGLYSLFITPLNLTSALGVESLADLEQKVVSVIIVILGVTFLEHFVRWEKPLDTLYFAGALALAGGALVFFQRVHRGNGGDLQQPQAKLRARQDLFEHHTEQRHIEDHDVELAEQATVAKQEGKVDAGEGSG
;
A
#
# COMPACT_ATOMS: atom_id res chain seq x y z
N MET A 1 -24.28 20.18 -4.90
CA MET A 1 -22.97 20.45 -5.52
C MET A 1 -22.00 19.24 -5.49
N ILE A 2 -22.21 18.23 -4.62
CA ILE A 2 -21.29 17.08 -4.43
C ILE A 2 -21.36 16.03 -5.58
N GLY A 3 -22.48 15.93 -6.31
CA GLY A 3 -22.58 14.99 -7.45
C GLY A 3 -21.71 15.37 -8.65
N ARG A 4 -21.41 16.67 -8.85
CA ARG A 4 -20.66 17.16 -10.02
C ARG A 4 -19.16 17.01 -9.88
N THR A 5 -18.63 17.07 -8.65
CA THR A 5 -17.19 16.87 -8.37
C THR A 5 -16.77 15.43 -8.66
N ARG A 6 -17.64 14.44 -8.40
CA ARG A 6 -17.37 13.02 -8.72
C ARG A 6 -17.14 12.77 -10.20
N PHE A 7 -17.91 13.43 -11.09
CA PHE A 7 -17.73 13.28 -12.54
C PHE A 7 -16.41 13.85 -13.04
N VAL A 8 -15.98 15.01 -12.50
CA VAL A 8 -14.68 15.62 -12.88
C VAL A 8 -13.53 14.72 -12.44
N VAL A 9 -13.59 14.16 -11.23
CA VAL A 9 -12.56 13.23 -10.74
C VAL A 9 -12.54 11.94 -11.54
N LEU A 10 -13.71 11.42 -11.95
CA LEU A 10 -13.78 10.20 -12.76
C LEU A 10 -13.03 10.33 -14.09
N ILE A 11 -13.12 11.50 -14.74
CA ILE A 11 -12.35 11.77 -15.97
C ILE A 11 -10.84 11.72 -15.69
N ALA A 12 -10.39 12.33 -14.59
CA ALA A 12 -8.98 12.30 -14.18
C ALA A 12 -8.50 10.88 -13.87
N VAL A 13 -9.31 10.08 -13.16
CA VAL A 13 -9.02 8.67 -12.85
C VAL A 13 -8.86 7.86 -14.13
N ILE A 14 -9.81 7.97 -15.06
CA ILE A 14 -9.74 7.26 -16.34
C ILE A 14 -8.50 7.66 -17.12
N ALA A 15 -8.17 8.96 -17.19
CA ALA A 15 -6.98 9.44 -17.87
C ALA A 15 -5.69 8.85 -17.25
N VAL A 16 -5.57 8.85 -15.92
CA VAL A 16 -4.40 8.27 -15.22
C VAL A 16 -4.29 6.76 -15.46
N LEU A 17 -5.41 6.04 -15.43
CA LEU A 17 -5.43 4.60 -15.73
C LEU A 17 -5.05 4.30 -17.18
N LEU A 18 -5.49 5.12 -18.14
CA LEU A 18 -5.08 4.99 -19.55
C LEU A 18 -3.58 5.25 -19.74
N VAL A 19 -3.02 6.25 -19.05
CA VAL A 19 -1.57 6.51 -19.06
C VAL A 19 -0.82 5.30 -18.51
N SER A 20 -1.25 4.77 -17.36
CA SER A 20 -0.65 3.57 -16.77
C SER A 20 -0.71 2.38 -17.74
N PHE A 21 -1.88 2.14 -18.35
CA PHE A 21 -2.06 1.07 -19.32
C PHE A 21 -1.15 1.24 -20.55
N SER A 22 -1.03 2.46 -21.07
CA SER A 22 -0.11 2.77 -22.18
C SER A 22 1.34 2.50 -21.80
N LEU A 23 1.76 2.89 -20.59
CA LEU A 23 3.13 2.63 -20.10
C LEU A 23 3.39 1.14 -19.90
N PHE A 24 2.41 0.38 -19.42
CA PHE A 24 2.51 -1.08 -19.36
C PHE A 24 2.72 -1.68 -20.75
N LEU A 25 1.89 -1.28 -21.70
CA LEU A 25 1.97 -1.80 -23.07
C LEU A 25 3.32 -1.46 -23.71
N GLN A 26 3.76 -0.21 -23.58
CA GLN A 26 5.06 0.24 -24.08
C GLN A 26 6.22 -0.51 -23.40
N GLY A 27 6.19 -0.63 -22.07
CA GLY A 27 7.21 -1.34 -21.32
C GLY A 27 7.27 -2.83 -21.68
N THR A 28 6.12 -3.49 -21.86
CA THR A 28 6.04 -4.88 -22.30
C THR A 28 6.58 -5.06 -23.72
N LEU A 29 6.23 -4.18 -24.66
CA LEU A 29 6.74 -4.23 -26.03
C LEU A 29 8.26 -4.03 -26.07
N LEU A 30 8.78 -3.05 -25.33
CA LEU A 30 10.21 -2.79 -25.24
C LEU A 30 10.95 -3.98 -24.61
N ALA A 31 10.39 -4.57 -23.55
CA ALA A 31 10.94 -5.76 -22.93
C ALA A 31 11.01 -6.94 -23.91
N LEU A 32 9.93 -7.20 -24.64
CA LEU A 32 9.87 -8.30 -25.62
C LEU A 32 10.89 -8.09 -26.75
N TYR A 33 11.00 -6.87 -27.27
CA TYR A 33 11.98 -6.53 -28.31
C TYR A 33 13.42 -6.73 -27.82
N THR A 34 13.75 -6.16 -26.66
CA THR A 34 15.11 -6.22 -26.07
C THR A 34 15.51 -7.66 -25.73
N ILE A 35 14.59 -8.44 -25.16
CA ILE A 35 14.82 -9.86 -24.90
C ILE A 35 15.06 -10.58 -26.23
N TRP A 36 14.18 -10.42 -27.21
CA TRP A 36 14.32 -11.10 -28.49
C TRP A 36 15.67 -10.80 -29.17
N ASP A 37 16.07 -9.53 -29.20
CA ASP A 37 17.32 -9.11 -29.82
C ASP A 37 18.54 -9.63 -29.04
N SER A 38 18.51 -9.56 -27.71
CA SER A 38 19.57 -10.10 -26.84
C SER A 38 19.78 -11.61 -27.02
N TRP A 39 18.69 -12.38 -27.13
CA TRP A 39 18.77 -13.83 -27.38
C TRP A 39 19.29 -14.14 -28.79
N ARG A 40 18.86 -13.37 -29.80
CA ARG A 40 19.34 -13.49 -31.18
C ARG A 40 20.85 -13.22 -31.28
N ASP A 41 21.32 -12.15 -30.67
CA ASP A 41 22.74 -11.79 -30.70
C ASP A 41 23.59 -12.80 -29.93
N THR A 42 23.11 -13.28 -28.79
CA THR A 42 23.79 -14.33 -28.03
C THR A 42 23.91 -15.63 -28.84
N LEU A 43 22.88 -16.01 -29.61
CA LEU A 43 22.91 -17.20 -30.47
C LEU A 43 23.83 -17.05 -31.70
N THR A 44 23.96 -15.84 -32.24
CA THR A 44 24.65 -15.59 -33.52
C THR A 44 26.10 -15.16 -33.35
N GLN A 45 26.42 -14.39 -32.32
CA GLN A 45 27.75 -13.77 -32.12
C GLN A 45 28.50 -14.33 -30.89
N GLY A 46 27.84 -15.10 -30.02
CA GLY A 46 28.42 -15.65 -28.79
C GLY A 46 28.54 -14.61 -27.66
N ILE A 47 28.70 -15.09 -26.42
CA ILE A 47 28.58 -14.32 -25.16
C ILE A 47 29.63 -13.19 -25.02
N ALA A 48 30.69 -13.18 -25.84
CA ALA A 48 31.86 -12.31 -25.65
C ALA A 48 31.65 -10.83 -26.05
N ASN A 49 30.58 -10.49 -26.77
CA ASN A 49 30.29 -9.12 -27.24
C ASN A 49 29.06 -8.51 -26.56
N GLN A 50 28.62 -9.01 -25.40
CA GLN A 50 27.55 -8.35 -24.65
C GLN A 50 28.07 -7.05 -24.04
N ASP A 51 27.84 -5.95 -24.75
CA ASP A 51 28.16 -4.60 -24.30
C ASP A 51 27.35 -4.25 -23.03
N GLY A 52 27.93 -3.38 -22.19
CA GLY A 52 27.29 -2.87 -20.97
C GLY A 52 25.98 -2.10 -21.21
N ASP A 53 25.63 -1.87 -22.49
CA ASP A 53 24.40 -1.20 -22.93
C ASP A 53 23.14 -2.04 -22.63
N ILE A 54 23.25 -3.37 -22.66
CA ILE A 54 22.11 -4.26 -22.38
C ILE A 54 21.58 -4.05 -20.95
N ALA A 55 22.47 -3.90 -19.96
CA ALA A 55 22.08 -3.68 -18.57
C ALA A 55 21.35 -2.34 -18.39
N VAL A 56 21.76 -1.33 -19.16
CA VAL A 56 21.14 -0.01 -19.18
C VAL A 56 19.73 -0.09 -19.79
N GLU A 57 19.59 -0.78 -20.92
CA GLU A 57 18.30 -0.95 -21.60
C GLU A 57 17.29 -1.71 -20.71
N PHE A 58 17.74 -2.76 -20.01
CA PHE A 58 16.92 -3.44 -19.00
C PHE A 58 16.52 -2.51 -17.84
N LEU A 59 17.42 -1.64 -17.38
CA LEU A 59 17.09 -0.67 -16.33
C LEU A 59 16.02 0.32 -16.80
N GLU A 60 16.08 0.76 -18.06
CA GLU A 60 15.08 1.64 -18.67
C GLU A 60 13.70 0.95 -18.77
N ILE A 61 13.66 -0.33 -19.15
CA ILE A 61 12.44 -1.15 -19.16
C ILE A 61 11.84 -1.23 -17.75
N VAL A 62 12.65 -1.62 -16.76
CA VAL A 62 12.19 -1.74 -15.36
C VAL A 62 11.68 -0.40 -14.82
N SER A 63 12.39 0.69 -15.11
CA SER A 63 11.99 2.06 -14.77
C SER A 63 10.62 2.41 -15.35
N THR A 64 10.40 2.09 -16.63
CA THR A 64 9.15 2.37 -17.34
C THR A 64 7.98 1.56 -16.77
N MET A 65 8.18 0.27 -16.51
CA MET A 65 7.15 -0.58 -15.91
C MET A 65 6.85 -0.18 -14.46
N LEU A 66 7.84 0.25 -13.68
CA LEU A 66 7.64 0.75 -12.33
C LEU A 66 6.77 2.02 -12.34
N LYS A 67 7.04 2.97 -13.25
CA LYS A 67 6.18 4.14 -13.47
C LYS A 67 4.74 3.71 -13.81
N ALA A 68 4.56 2.69 -14.64
CA ALA A 68 3.24 2.18 -15.00
C ALA A 68 2.45 1.68 -13.77
N VAL A 69 3.06 0.83 -12.94
CA VAL A 69 2.48 0.31 -11.68
C VAL A 69 2.10 1.45 -10.74
N VAL A 70 2.98 2.44 -10.64
CA VAL A 70 2.77 3.63 -9.84
C VAL A 70 1.53 4.41 -10.29
N PHE A 71 1.39 4.70 -11.58
CA PHE A 71 0.23 5.42 -12.11
C PHE A 71 -1.04 4.61 -11.92
N TYR A 72 -0.95 3.27 -12.03
CA TYR A 72 -2.07 2.38 -11.69
C TYR A 72 -2.51 2.52 -10.23
N LEU A 73 -1.57 2.46 -9.28
CA LEU A 73 -1.87 2.62 -7.86
C LEU A 73 -2.46 3.99 -7.53
N ILE A 74 -1.97 5.05 -8.18
CA ILE A 74 -2.53 6.40 -8.03
C ILE A 74 -3.95 6.45 -8.58
N GLY A 75 -4.18 5.94 -9.80
CA GLY A 75 -5.51 5.90 -10.41
C GLY A 75 -6.53 5.11 -9.59
N VAL A 76 -6.15 3.93 -9.11
CA VAL A 76 -6.99 3.09 -8.23
C VAL A 76 -7.22 3.76 -6.87
N GLY A 77 -6.20 4.42 -6.30
CA GLY A 77 -6.34 5.15 -5.05
C GLY A 77 -7.28 6.36 -5.18
N LEU A 78 -7.16 7.14 -6.25
CA LEU A 78 -8.10 8.23 -6.59
C LEU A 78 -9.52 7.69 -6.79
N TYR A 79 -9.66 6.56 -7.49
CA TYR A 79 -10.96 5.91 -7.67
C TYR A 79 -11.60 5.54 -6.33
N SER A 80 -10.83 4.88 -5.46
CA SER A 80 -11.31 4.42 -4.16
C SER A 80 -11.77 5.57 -3.26
N LEU A 81 -11.00 6.67 -3.26
CA LEU A 81 -11.23 7.80 -2.38
C LEU A 81 -12.45 8.66 -2.78
N PHE A 82 -12.73 8.80 -4.09
CA PHE A 82 -13.78 9.70 -4.57
C PHE A 82 -15.05 8.99 -5.06
N ILE A 83 -14.95 7.75 -5.53
CA ILE A 83 -16.07 7.00 -6.11
C ILE A 83 -16.59 5.95 -5.14
N THR A 84 -15.82 4.89 -4.88
CA THR A 84 -16.29 3.78 -4.03
C THR A 84 -15.12 3.22 -3.25
N PRO A 85 -15.20 3.13 -1.91
CA PRO A 85 -14.15 2.52 -1.11
C PRO A 85 -14.01 1.05 -1.53
N LEU A 86 -12.83 0.68 -2.03
CA LEU A 86 -12.51 -0.70 -2.38
C LEU A 86 -11.93 -1.40 -1.15
N ASN A 87 -12.30 -2.66 -0.88
CA ASN A 87 -11.70 -3.45 0.22
C ASN A 87 -10.16 -3.58 0.10
N LEU A 88 -9.61 -3.41 -1.10
CA LEU A 88 -8.17 -3.34 -1.37
C LEU A 88 -7.47 -2.18 -0.63
N THR A 89 -8.21 -1.12 -0.29
CA THR A 89 -7.65 0.12 0.26
C THR A 89 -7.38 0.03 1.77
N SER A 90 -8.17 -0.74 2.53
CA SER A 90 -7.87 -1.06 3.94
C SER A 90 -6.61 -1.93 4.09
N ALA A 91 -6.29 -2.76 3.10
CA ALA A 91 -5.03 -3.52 3.09
C ALA A 91 -3.81 -2.65 2.69
N LEU A 92 -4.04 -1.54 1.96
CA LEU A 92 -3.00 -0.63 1.46
C LEU A 92 -2.86 0.66 2.29
N GLY A 93 -3.68 0.86 3.32
CA GLY A 93 -3.62 1.98 4.27
C GLY A 93 -3.82 3.36 3.63
N VAL A 94 -4.69 3.49 2.62
CA VAL A 94 -5.03 4.80 2.02
C VAL A 94 -6.44 5.16 2.41
N GLU A 95 -6.60 5.97 3.44
CA GLU A 95 -7.94 6.34 3.94
C GLU A 95 -8.26 7.81 3.69
N SER A 96 -7.26 8.61 3.27
CA SER A 96 -7.39 10.06 3.09
C SER A 96 -6.70 10.61 1.84
N LEU A 97 -7.06 11.86 1.47
CA LEU A 97 -6.37 12.62 0.42
C LEU A 97 -4.90 12.87 0.75
N ALA A 98 -4.58 13.06 2.03
CA ALA A 98 -3.21 13.27 2.50
C ALA A 98 -2.36 12.02 2.28
N ASP A 99 -2.93 10.82 2.44
CA ASP A 99 -2.23 9.56 2.14
C ASP A 99 -1.93 9.42 0.66
N LEU A 100 -2.86 9.89 -0.19
CA LEU A 100 -2.70 9.86 -1.63
C LEU A 100 -1.61 10.84 -2.09
N GLU A 101 -1.61 12.06 -1.55
CA GLU A 101 -0.56 13.06 -1.78
C GLU A 101 0.82 12.53 -1.36
N GLN A 102 0.92 11.95 -0.15
CA GLN A 102 2.17 11.37 0.32
C GLN A 102 2.66 10.21 -0.55
N LYS A 103 1.75 9.38 -1.07
CA LYS A 103 2.08 8.30 -2.01
C LYS A 103 2.58 8.83 -3.35
N VAL A 104 1.96 9.88 -3.89
CA VAL A 104 2.43 10.54 -5.12
C VAL A 104 3.83 11.12 -4.94
N VAL A 105 4.11 11.79 -3.81
CA VAL A 105 5.46 12.32 -3.53
C VAL A 105 6.48 11.20 -3.38
N SER A 106 6.13 10.12 -2.66
CA SER A 106 7.00 8.94 -2.52
C SER A 106 7.37 8.33 -3.87
N VAL A 107 6.41 8.29 -4.78
CA VAL A 107 6.59 7.83 -6.15
C VAL A 107 7.55 8.72 -6.94
N ILE A 108 7.39 10.04 -6.84
CA ILE A 108 8.25 10.99 -7.57
C ILE A 108 9.69 10.79 -7.13
N ILE A 109 9.94 10.61 -5.84
CA ILE A 109 11.27 10.31 -5.30
C ILE A 109 11.85 9.03 -5.91
N VAL A 110 11.05 7.97 -6.03
CA VAL A 110 11.47 6.72 -6.68
C VAL A 110 11.84 6.95 -8.14
N ILE A 111 11.02 7.68 -8.90
CA ILE A 111 11.30 8.00 -10.31
C ILE A 111 12.59 8.79 -10.45
N LEU A 112 12.80 9.81 -9.62
CA LEU A 112 14.04 10.59 -9.57
C LEU A 112 15.26 9.69 -9.29
N GLY A 113 15.14 8.76 -8.34
CA GLY A 113 16.21 7.82 -8.01
C GLY A 113 16.54 6.84 -9.14
N VAL A 114 15.52 6.30 -9.84
CA VAL A 114 15.77 5.39 -10.97
C VAL A 114 16.36 6.15 -12.17
N THR A 115 15.87 7.36 -12.47
CA THR A 115 16.45 8.22 -13.52
C THR A 115 17.91 8.58 -13.22
N PHE A 116 18.26 8.76 -11.95
CA PHE A 116 19.65 8.92 -11.54
C PHE A 116 20.50 7.71 -11.84
N LEU A 117 20.02 6.53 -11.43
CA LEU A 117 20.74 5.30 -11.63
C LEU A 117 20.97 5.03 -13.12
N GLU A 118 19.96 5.28 -13.94
CA GLU A 118 20.06 5.17 -15.40
C GLU A 118 21.14 6.10 -15.97
N HIS A 119 21.11 7.38 -15.60
CA HIS A 119 22.12 8.35 -16.05
C HIS A 119 23.52 8.02 -15.52
N PHE A 120 23.62 7.54 -14.29
CA PHE A 120 24.88 7.19 -13.63
C PHE A 120 25.54 5.96 -14.27
N VAL A 121 24.76 4.96 -14.69
CA VAL A 121 25.31 3.80 -15.42
C VAL A 121 25.78 4.19 -16.82
N ARG A 122 25.10 5.13 -17.49
CA ARG A 122 25.49 5.69 -18.81
C ARG A 122 26.56 6.78 -18.74
N TRP A 123 27.21 7.00 -17.60
CA TRP A 123 28.10 8.14 -17.40
C TRP A 123 29.31 8.14 -18.37
N GLU A 124 29.47 9.23 -19.11
CA GLU A 124 30.66 9.46 -19.96
C GLU A 124 31.54 10.60 -19.41
N LYS A 125 30.90 11.65 -18.88
CA LYS A 125 31.56 12.87 -18.41
C LYS A 125 31.31 13.06 -16.91
N PRO A 126 32.33 12.89 -16.06
CA PRO A 126 32.16 12.92 -14.61
C PRO A 126 31.64 14.27 -14.08
N LEU A 127 31.98 15.39 -14.73
CA LEU A 127 31.49 16.72 -14.33
C LEU A 127 29.99 16.89 -14.62
N ASP A 128 29.51 16.45 -15.77
CA ASP A 128 28.09 16.56 -16.13
C ASP A 128 27.24 15.69 -15.21
N THR A 129 27.72 14.48 -14.91
CA THR A 129 27.08 13.59 -13.93
C THR A 129 27.06 14.20 -12.54
N LEU A 130 28.10 14.92 -12.12
CA LEU A 130 28.13 15.61 -10.83
C LEU A 130 27.11 16.75 -10.77
N TYR A 131 26.99 17.56 -11.84
CA TYR A 131 25.96 18.60 -11.91
C TYR A 131 24.55 18.03 -11.89
N PHE A 132 24.33 16.93 -12.63
CA PHE A 132 23.06 16.23 -12.63
C PHE A 132 22.72 15.66 -11.24
N ALA A 133 23.68 15.00 -10.60
CA ALA A 133 23.55 14.49 -9.23
C ALA A 133 23.24 15.61 -8.23
N GLY A 134 23.91 16.76 -8.36
CA GLY A 134 23.68 17.94 -7.51
C GLY A 134 22.28 18.52 -7.68
N ALA A 135 21.82 18.71 -8.93
CA ALA A 135 20.48 19.19 -9.22
C ALA A 135 19.41 18.23 -8.68
N LEU A 136 19.63 16.93 -8.87
CA LEU A 136 18.75 15.88 -8.36
C LEU A 136 18.72 15.84 -6.83
N ALA A 137 19.88 15.94 -6.18
CA ALA A 137 19.96 15.95 -4.71
C ALA A 137 19.22 17.16 -4.13
N LEU A 138 19.28 18.32 -4.79
CA LEU A 138 18.50 19.49 -4.40
C LEU A 138 16.99 19.27 -4.59
N ALA A 139 16.56 18.77 -5.75
CA ALA A 139 15.14 18.53 -6.03
C ALA A 139 14.56 17.42 -5.12
N GLY A 140 15.24 16.28 -5.05
CA GLY A 140 14.88 15.16 -4.17
C GLY A 140 14.95 15.52 -2.70
N GLY A 141 15.99 16.26 -2.28
CA GLY A 141 16.14 16.78 -0.93
C GLY A 141 15.00 17.72 -0.54
N ALA A 142 14.60 18.63 -1.43
CA ALA A 142 13.46 19.52 -1.22
C ALA A 142 12.14 18.74 -1.07
N LEU A 143 11.92 17.72 -1.89
CA LEU A 143 10.73 16.86 -1.81
C LEU A 143 10.70 16.03 -0.52
N VAL A 144 11.83 15.43 -0.13
CA VAL A 144 11.95 14.66 1.12
C VAL A 144 11.75 15.58 2.32
N PHE A 145 12.31 16.79 2.29
CA PHE A 145 12.11 17.79 3.33
C PHE A 145 10.63 18.19 3.42
N PHE A 146 9.98 18.49 2.29
CA PHE A 146 8.55 18.78 2.22
C PHE A 146 7.72 17.65 2.83
N GLN A 147 8.03 16.40 2.47
CA GLN A 147 7.36 15.22 3.01
C GLN A 147 7.58 15.08 4.52
N ARG A 148 8.79 15.37 5.02
CA ARG A 148 9.10 15.30 6.47
C ARG A 148 8.35 16.37 7.27
N VAL A 149 8.24 17.58 6.74
CA VAL A 149 7.47 18.67 7.37
C VAL A 149 5.97 18.34 7.39
N HIS A 150 5.42 17.82 6.29
CA HIS A 150 3.99 17.53 6.18
C HIS A 150 3.57 16.17 6.75
N ARG A 151 4.52 15.25 7.02
CA ARG A 151 4.25 13.98 7.72
C ARG A 151 3.81 14.16 9.17
N GLY A 152 4.05 15.32 9.78
CA GLY A 152 3.67 15.61 11.17
C GLY A 152 2.17 15.61 11.46
N ASN A 153 1.30 15.57 10.44
CA ASN A 153 -0.14 15.76 10.61
C ASN A 153 -1.03 14.58 10.19
N GLY A 154 -0.46 13.43 9.79
CA GLY A 154 -1.24 12.31 9.21
C GLY A 154 -0.78 10.91 9.60
N GLY A 155 -0.02 10.75 10.68
CA GLY A 155 0.60 9.49 11.07
C GLY A 155 0.00 8.83 12.31
N ASP A 156 -1.31 8.92 12.55
CA ASP A 156 -1.92 8.40 13.79
C ASP A 156 -2.64 7.04 13.62
N LEU A 157 -2.01 6.13 12.85
CA LEU A 157 -2.43 4.73 12.79
C LEU A 157 -1.27 3.75 13.05
N GLN A 158 -0.29 4.18 13.85
CA GLN A 158 0.40 3.24 14.72
C GLN A 158 -0.53 2.91 15.89
N GLN A 159 -1.43 1.96 15.64
CA GLN A 159 -2.21 1.23 16.64
C GLN A 159 -1.45 0.15 17.46
N PRO A 160 -0.11 0.15 17.70
CA PRO A 160 0.44 -0.67 18.76
C PRO A 160 -0.13 -0.30 20.13
N GLN A 161 -0.25 1.00 20.45
CA GLN A 161 -0.61 1.42 21.81
C GLN A 161 -2.10 1.24 22.12
N ALA A 162 -3.00 1.52 21.18
CA ALA A 162 -4.45 1.32 21.40
C ALA A 162 -4.79 -0.16 21.61
N LYS A 163 -4.15 -1.07 20.85
CA LYS A 163 -4.28 -2.52 21.07
C LYS A 163 -3.59 -2.98 22.34
N LEU A 164 -2.45 -2.41 22.73
CA LEU A 164 -1.78 -2.74 23.99
C LEU A 164 -2.61 -2.28 25.20
N ARG A 165 -3.20 -1.09 25.16
CA ARG A 165 -4.12 -0.59 26.20
C ARG A 165 -5.40 -1.41 26.24
N ALA A 166 -6.02 -1.69 25.10
CA ALA A 166 -7.20 -2.56 25.06
C ALA A 166 -6.90 -3.96 25.59
N ARG A 167 -5.69 -4.51 25.34
CA ARG A 167 -5.25 -5.79 25.90
C ARG A 167 -5.01 -5.68 27.41
N GLN A 168 -4.41 -4.59 27.87
CA GLN A 168 -4.11 -4.32 29.27
C GLN A 168 -5.40 -4.11 30.08
N ASP A 169 -6.37 -3.36 29.55
CA ASP A 169 -7.70 -3.16 30.12
C ASP A 169 -8.50 -4.48 30.17
N LEU A 170 -8.38 -5.33 29.12
CA LEU A 170 -8.96 -6.67 29.13
C LEU A 170 -8.36 -7.56 30.22
N PHE A 171 -7.06 -7.42 30.50
CA PHE A 171 -6.37 -8.20 31.53
C PHE A 171 -6.64 -7.68 32.95
N GLU A 172 -6.87 -6.37 33.13
CA GLU A 172 -7.19 -5.79 34.46
C GLU A 172 -8.64 -6.07 34.89
N HIS A 173 -9.59 -6.19 33.96
CA HIS A 173 -11.02 -6.39 34.31
C HIS A 173 -11.46 -7.85 34.44
N HIS A 174 -10.56 -8.84 34.31
CA HIS A 174 -10.88 -10.26 34.53
C HIS A 174 -10.79 -10.73 36.00
N THR A 175 -10.91 -9.79 36.96
CA THR A 175 -11.14 -10.11 38.37
C THR A 175 -12.53 -9.62 38.80
N GLU A 176 -13.53 -9.75 37.95
CA GLU A 176 -14.92 -9.71 38.40
C GLU A 176 -15.16 -11.00 39.18
N GLN A 177 -14.90 -10.91 40.50
CA GLN A 177 -15.38 -11.88 41.46
C GLN A 177 -16.89 -12.03 41.23
N ARG A 178 -17.33 -13.16 40.66
CA ARG A 178 -18.70 -13.59 40.88
C ARG A 178 -18.83 -13.81 42.37
N HIS A 179 -19.27 -12.78 43.06
CA HIS A 179 -19.85 -12.89 44.38
C HIS A 179 -21.15 -13.67 44.17
N ILE A 180 -21.04 -14.99 44.26
CA ILE A 180 -22.22 -15.85 44.37
C ILE A 180 -22.72 -15.56 45.77
N GLU A 181 -23.80 -14.79 45.89
CA GLU A 181 -24.50 -14.62 47.16
C GLU A 181 -24.92 -16.01 47.65
N ASP A 182 -24.84 -16.27 48.95
CA ASP A 182 -25.21 -17.57 49.54
C ASP A 182 -26.64 -18.00 49.15
N HIS A 183 -27.50 -17.03 48.82
CA HIS A 183 -28.85 -17.23 48.29
C HIS A 183 -28.88 -17.91 46.89
N ASP A 184 -27.91 -17.65 46.02
CA ASP A 184 -27.80 -18.29 44.71
C ASP A 184 -27.36 -19.76 44.84
N VAL A 185 -26.60 -20.08 45.89
CA VAL A 185 -26.21 -21.45 46.24
C VAL A 185 -27.40 -22.22 46.78
N GLU A 186 -28.22 -21.61 47.66
CA GLU A 186 -29.47 -22.21 48.16
C GLU A 186 -30.49 -22.46 47.03
N LEU A 187 -30.63 -21.52 46.09
CA LEU A 187 -31.48 -21.70 44.90
C LEU A 187 -31.00 -22.87 44.03
N ALA A 188 -29.69 -23.00 43.83
CA ALA A 188 -29.12 -24.12 43.09
C ALA A 188 -29.29 -25.46 43.82
N GLU A 189 -29.17 -25.46 45.16
CA GLU A 189 -29.39 -26.65 45.99
C GLU A 189 -30.87 -27.07 45.96
N GLN A 190 -31.80 -26.13 46.10
CA GLN A 190 -33.24 -26.38 45.96
C GLN A 190 -33.62 -26.86 44.56
N ALA A 191 -33.03 -26.30 43.50
CA ALA A 191 -33.25 -26.77 42.13
C ALA A 191 -32.71 -28.19 41.92
N THR A 192 -31.61 -28.55 42.60
CA THR A 192 -31.02 -29.90 42.54
C THR A 192 -31.87 -30.91 43.31
N VAL A 193 -32.39 -30.53 44.48
CA VAL A 193 -33.31 -31.35 45.30
C VAL A 193 -34.66 -31.54 44.59
N ALA A 194 -35.24 -30.48 44.01
CA ALA A 194 -36.49 -30.56 43.24
C ALA A 194 -36.36 -31.47 42.00
N LYS A 195 -35.16 -31.53 41.40
CA LYS A 195 -34.84 -32.43 40.28
C LYS A 195 -34.67 -33.89 40.73
N GLN A 196 -34.16 -34.13 41.94
CA GLN A 196 -34.08 -35.47 42.53
C GLN A 196 -35.43 -35.99 43.01
N GLU A 197 -36.33 -35.12 43.47
CA GLU A 197 -37.71 -35.47 43.85
C GLU A 197 -38.66 -35.66 42.64
N GLY A 198 -38.13 -35.58 41.41
CA GLY A 198 -38.87 -35.92 40.19
C GLY A 198 -40.05 -34.99 39.90
N LYS A 199 -39.97 -33.71 40.29
CA LYS A 199 -41.09 -32.77 40.17
C LYS A 199 -40.70 -31.47 39.50
N VAL A 200 -40.19 -31.54 38.27
CA VAL A 200 -40.29 -30.43 37.31
C VAL A 200 -40.45 -31.01 35.90
N ASP A 201 -41.60 -30.73 35.30
CA ASP A 201 -41.95 -31.07 33.92
C ASP A 201 -41.06 -30.29 32.96
N ALA A 202 -40.47 -30.98 31.98
CA ALA A 202 -39.68 -30.37 30.92
C ALA A 202 -40.63 -29.76 29.90
N GLY A 203 -41.24 -28.63 30.26
CA GLY A 203 -42.15 -27.87 29.40
C GLY A 203 -41.76 -26.41 29.36
N GLU A 204 -41.51 -25.93 28.14
CA GLU A 204 -41.49 -24.52 27.73
C GLU A 204 -40.17 -23.73 27.87
N GLY A 205 -39.48 -23.66 26.74
CA GLY A 205 -38.40 -22.72 26.45
C GLY A 205 -38.12 -22.64 24.96
N SER A 206 -39.16 -22.49 24.14
CA SER A 206 -39.10 -22.12 22.72
C SER A 206 -39.71 -20.73 22.59
N GLY A 207 -38.87 -19.72 22.40
CA GLY A 207 -39.23 -18.34 22.10
C GLY A 207 -37.98 -17.52 21.82
#